data_AF-A0A9E3F1P2-F1
#
_entry.id   AF-A0A9E3F1P2-F1
#
_cell.length_a   1.000
_cell.length_b   1.000
_cell.length_c   1.000
_cell.angle_alpha   90.00
_cell.angle_beta   90.00
_cell.angle_gamma   90.00
#
_symmetry.space_group_name_H-M   'P 1'
#
loop_
_entity.id
_entity.type
_entity.pdbx_description
1 polymer ?
#
loop_
_entity_poly.entity_id
_entity_poly.type
_entity_poly.pdbx_seq_one_letter_code
_entity_poly.pdbx_strand_id
1 'polypeptide(L)'
;MPVHPQVQGLLDEFEKQGLPPFDQMSVPQARVVALGFRDLQGEPETVAETRDILVPGPAGKLPVRLYYPSTGKALPLVVYFHGGGWVIGDVEIVDKPCRALAKASQCLVASVEYRLSPETKFPGPVEDCYAATRWLAEHA
;
A
#
# COMPACT_ATOMS: atom_id res chain seq x y z
N MET A 1 -9.52 -26.69 9.93
CA MET A 1 -8.06 -26.50 9.79
C MET A 1 -7.64 -25.62 10.96
N PRO A 2 -6.71 -26.06 11.84
CA PRO A 2 -6.26 -25.23 12.96
C PRO A 2 -5.50 -23.99 12.46
N VAL A 3 -5.48 -22.94 13.27
CA VAL A 3 -4.66 -21.74 13.01
C VAL A 3 -3.18 -22.12 13.06
N HIS A 4 -2.37 -21.56 12.16
CA HIS A 4 -0.92 -21.81 12.15
C HIS A 4 -0.27 -21.27 13.45
N PRO A 5 0.68 -21.99 14.09
CA PRO A 5 1.23 -21.59 15.38
C PRO A 5 1.84 -20.17 15.42
N GLN A 6 2.50 -19.73 14.34
CA GLN A 6 3.03 -18.36 14.26
C GLN A 6 1.92 -17.30 14.23
N VAL A 7 0.79 -17.60 13.60
CA VAL A 7 -0.38 -16.71 13.56
C VAL A 7 -1.04 -16.69 14.93
N GLN A 8 -1.14 -17.83 15.61
CA GLN A 8 -1.65 -17.88 16.98
C GLN A 8 -0.80 -17.00 17.92
N GLY A 9 0.54 -17.11 17.86
CA GLY A 9 1.42 -16.27 18.69
C GLY A 9 1.28 -14.77 18.43
N LEU A 10 1.00 -14.37 17.18
CA LEU A 10 0.71 -12.97 16.86
C LEU A 10 -0.64 -12.51 17.44
N LEU A 11 -1.68 -13.35 17.37
CA LEU A 11 -2.98 -13.05 17.95
C LEU A 11 -2.90 -12.91 19.48
N ASP A 12 -2.16 -13.80 20.14
CA ASP A 12 -1.93 -13.74 21.59
C ASP A 12 -1.22 -12.45 22.00
N GLU A 13 -0.30 -11.95 21.17
CA GLU A 13 0.40 -10.69 21.41
C GLU A 13 -0.51 -9.48 21.23
N PHE A 14 -1.36 -9.47 20.20
CA PHE A 14 -2.37 -8.42 20.05
C PHE A 14 -3.36 -8.38 21.21
N GLU A 15 -3.78 -9.54 21.72
CA GLU A 15 -4.66 -9.62 22.88
C GLU A 15 -3.98 -8.99 24.12
N LYS A 16 -2.69 -9.26 24.35
CA LYS A 16 -1.93 -8.67 25.47
C LYS A 16 -1.77 -7.15 25.35
N GLN A 17 -1.62 -6.63 24.14
CA GLN A 17 -1.50 -5.19 23.91
C GLN A 17 -2.78 -4.43 24.23
N GLY A 18 -3.93 -5.12 24.30
CA GLY A 18 -5.20 -4.53 24.72
C GLY A 18 -5.68 -3.39 23.82
N LEU A 19 -5.20 -3.35 22.56
CA LEU A 19 -5.64 -2.34 21.61
C LEU A 19 -7.12 -2.53 21.31
N PRO A 20 -7.92 -1.46 21.29
CA PRO A 20 -9.32 -1.58 20.92
C PRO A 20 -9.46 -2.04 19.46
N PRO A 21 -10.59 -2.65 19.08
CA PRO A 21 -10.86 -2.92 17.67
C PRO A 21 -11.03 -1.60 16.90
N PHE A 22 -10.78 -1.63 15.58
CA PHE A 22 -10.77 -0.43 14.74
C PHE A 22 -12.10 0.35 14.73
N ASP A 23 -13.23 -0.33 14.92
CA ASP A 23 -14.56 0.29 14.99
C ASP A 23 -14.79 1.10 16.27
N GLN A 24 -13.93 0.92 17.28
CA GLN A 24 -13.92 1.69 18.52
C GLN A 24 -12.82 2.76 18.57
N MET A 25 -12.03 2.89 17.49
CA MET A 25 -11.02 3.94 17.35
C MET A 25 -11.56 5.14 16.57
N SER A 26 -11.03 6.33 16.87
CA SER A 26 -11.13 7.44 15.91
C SER A 26 -10.27 7.18 14.68
N VAL A 27 -10.60 7.78 13.54
CA VAL A 27 -9.83 7.63 12.29
C VAL A 27 -8.34 7.99 12.46
N PRO A 28 -7.96 9.09 13.13
CA PRO A 28 -6.54 9.38 13.36
C PRO A 28 -5.83 8.30 14.19
N GLN A 29 -6.48 7.77 15.23
CA GLN A 29 -5.92 6.67 16.03
C GLN A 29 -5.74 5.40 15.19
N ALA A 30 -6.75 5.02 14.41
CA ALA A 30 -6.68 3.86 13.53
C ALA A 30 -5.53 3.98 12.52
N ARG A 31 -5.33 5.16 11.92
CA ARG A 31 -4.21 5.42 11.01
C ARG A 31 -2.85 5.28 11.69
N VAL A 32 -2.70 5.80 12.91
CA VAL A 32 -1.45 5.65 13.69
C VAL A 32 -1.18 4.19 14.03
N VAL A 33 -2.19 3.44 14.48
CA VAL A 33 -2.04 2.02 14.80
C VAL A 33 -1.65 1.21 13.56
N ALA A 34 -2.23 1.53 12.40
CA ALA A 34 -1.93 0.86 11.14
C ALA A 34 -0.45 0.99 10.72
N LEU A 35 0.26 2.04 11.14
CA LEU A 35 1.69 2.18 10.87
C LEU A 35 2.53 1.04 11.46
N GLY A 36 2.06 0.41 12.54
CA GLY A 36 2.72 -0.74 13.17
C GLY A 36 2.68 -2.01 12.30
N PHE A 37 1.81 -2.07 11.28
CA PHE A 37 1.81 -3.20 10.34
C PHE A 37 3.10 -3.30 9.52
N ARG A 38 3.91 -2.24 9.46
CA ARG A 38 5.26 -2.27 8.86
C ARG A 38 6.21 -3.21 9.60
N ASP A 39 6.02 -3.36 10.91
CA ASP A 39 6.90 -4.14 11.78
C ASP A 39 6.55 -5.64 11.76
N LEU A 40 5.36 -5.98 11.25
CA LEU A 40 4.92 -7.36 11.03
C LEU A 40 5.42 -7.94 9.70
N GLN A 41 6.13 -7.13 8.92
CA GLN A 41 6.63 -7.49 7.60
C GLN A 41 8.12 -7.84 7.71
N GLY A 42 8.59 -8.73 6.83
CA GLY A 42 10.00 -9.08 6.73
C GLY A 42 10.90 -7.90 6.32
N GLU A 43 12.18 -8.19 6.14
CA GLU A 43 13.13 -7.19 5.64
C GLU A 43 12.77 -6.74 4.22
N PRO A 44 13.00 -5.46 3.88
CA PRO A 44 12.72 -4.95 2.54
C PRO A 44 13.60 -5.65 1.50
N GLU A 45 12.97 -6.15 0.44
CA GLU A 45 13.70 -6.68 -0.70
C GLU A 45 14.47 -5.58 -1.45
N THR A 46 15.70 -5.88 -1.87
CA THR A 46 16.48 -4.93 -2.70
C THR A 46 15.89 -4.84 -4.10
N VAL A 47 15.58 -3.61 -4.51
CA VAL A 47 15.19 -3.24 -5.88
C VAL A 47 16.23 -2.25 -6.42
N ALA A 48 16.33 -2.12 -7.75
CA ALA A 48 17.35 -1.28 -8.38
C ALA A 48 17.12 0.22 -8.13
N GLU A 49 15.86 0.65 -8.13
CA GLU A 49 15.50 2.06 -7.89
C GLU A 49 14.09 2.15 -7.28
N THR A 50 13.89 3.13 -6.41
CA THR A 50 12.56 3.63 -6.05
C THR A 50 12.43 5.09 -6.40
N ARG A 51 11.30 5.51 -6.96
CA ARG A 51 11.08 6.89 -7.40
C ARG A 51 9.66 7.34 -7.10
N ASP A 52 9.53 8.51 -6.48
CA ASP A 52 8.24 9.14 -6.23
C ASP A 52 7.89 10.09 -7.39
N ILE A 53 6.68 9.95 -7.92
CA ILE A 53 6.12 10.79 -8.98
C ILE A 53 4.74 11.30 -8.58
N LEU A 54 4.25 12.28 -9.34
CA LEU A 54 2.89 12.79 -9.23
C LEU A 54 2.16 12.55 -10.55
N VAL A 55 1.02 11.86 -10.50
CA VAL A 55 0.16 11.61 -11.66
C VAL A 55 -1.11 12.46 -11.58
N PRO A 56 -1.71 12.87 -12.71
CA PRO A 56 -3.01 13.55 -12.70
C PRO A 56 -4.11 12.64 -12.13
N GLY A 57 -4.93 13.19 -11.23
CA GLY A 57 -6.14 12.56 -10.69
C GLY A 57 -7.35 13.49 -10.74
N PRO A 58 -8.54 12.99 -10.42
CA PRO A 58 -9.81 13.71 -10.59
C PRO A 58 -9.94 14.95 -9.68
N ALA A 59 -9.24 14.99 -8.54
CA ALA A 59 -9.28 16.11 -7.59
C ALA A 59 -7.90 16.74 -7.33
N GLY A 60 -6.93 16.53 -8.22
CA GLY A 60 -5.56 16.99 -8.06
C GLY A 60 -4.54 15.92 -8.41
N LYS A 61 -3.27 16.19 -8.14
CA LYS A 61 -2.20 15.23 -8.38
C LYS A 61 -2.22 14.12 -7.32
N LEU A 62 -2.05 12.88 -7.75
CA LEU A 62 -1.94 11.69 -6.91
C LEU A 62 -0.46 11.31 -6.76
N PRO A 63 0.05 11.13 -5.54
CA PRO A 63 1.37 10.55 -5.33
C PRO A 63 1.40 9.08 -5.76
N VAL A 64 2.48 8.69 -6.43
CA VAL A 64 2.75 7.30 -6.82
C VAL A 64 4.21 7.00 -6.54
N ARG A 65 4.48 5.90 -5.82
CA ARG A 65 5.84 5.37 -5.66
C ARG A 65 6.08 4.24 -6.64
N LEU A 66 7.13 4.40 -7.45
CA LEU A 66 7.59 3.43 -8.43
C LEU A 66 8.69 2.57 -7.84
N TYR A 67 8.64 1.27 -8.08
CA TYR A 67 9.62 0.28 -7.66
C TYR A 67 10.17 -0.45 -8.89
N TYR A 68 11.42 -0.18 -9.23
CA TYR A 68 12.10 -0.77 -10.38
C TYR A 68 12.92 -1.99 -9.93
N PRO A 69 12.56 -3.23 -10.32
CA PRO A 69 13.38 -4.39 -10.02
C PRO A 69 14.71 -4.39 -10.78
N SER A 70 14.77 -3.70 -11.92
CA SER A 70 15.97 -3.49 -12.73
C SER A 70 15.84 -2.20 -13.55
N THR A 71 16.95 -1.66 -14.06
CA THR A 71 16.98 -0.45 -14.91
C THR A 71 17.49 -0.78 -16.32
N GLY A 72 17.23 0.10 -17.29
CA GLY A 72 17.77 0.00 -18.66
C GLY A 72 16.99 -0.92 -19.62
N LYS A 73 15.80 -1.39 -19.22
CA LYS A 73 14.89 -2.17 -20.08
C LYS A 73 13.44 -1.71 -19.87
N ALA A 74 12.61 -1.88 -20.90
CA ALA A 74 11.17 -1.77 -20.73
C ALA A 74 10.66 -2.91 -19.84
N LEU A 75 9.81 -2.59 -18.86
CA LEU A 75 9.28 -3.55 -17.89
C LEU A 75 7.75 -3.60 -18.01
N PRO A 76 7.12 -4.79 -17.85
CA PRO A 76 5.69 -4.85 -17.60
C PRO A 76 5.36 -4.08 -16.31
N LEU A 77 4.18 -3.45 -16.29
CA LEU A 77 3.71 -2.62 -15.19
C LEU A 77 2.67 -3.36 -14.34
N VAL A 78 2.83 -3.27 -13.02
CA VAL A 78 1.81 -3.59 -12.02
C VAL A 78 1.40 -2.31 -11.32
N VAL A 79 0.13 -1.94 -11.39
CA VAL A 79 -0.43 -0.85 -10.58
C VAL A 79 -0.96 -1.44 -9.29
N TYR A 80 -0.47 -0.96 -8.16
CA TYR A 80 -0.77 -1.48 -6.83
C TYR A 80 -1.57 -0.46 -6.02
N PHE A 81 -2.61 -0.96 -5.35
CA PHE A 81 -3.46 -0.20 -4.44
C PHE A 81 -3.35 -0.84 -3.07
N HIS A 82 -2.92 -0.08 -2.07
CA HIS A 82 -2.79 -0.61 -0.71
C HIS A 82 -4.14 -1.02 -0.13
N GLY A 83 -4.11 -1.91 0.86
CA GLY A 83 -5.31 -2.27 1.63
C GLY A 83 -5.62 -1.22 2.71
N GLY A 84 -6.58 -1.55 3.59
CA GLY A 84 -6.92 -0.69 4.73
C GLY A 84 -8.35 -0.14 4.74
N GLY A 85 -9.27 -0.82 4.05
CA GLY A 85 -10.69 -0.50 4.09
C GLY A 85 -11.03 0.91 3.62
N TRP A 86 -10.19 1.49 2.74
CA TRP A 86 -10.27 2.88 2.26
C TRP A 86 -10.05 3.96 3.31
N VAL A 87 -9.71 3.61 4.56
CA VAL A 87 -9.62 4.56 5.69
C VAL A 87 -8.20 4.66 6.24
N ILE A 88 -7.47 3.54 6.26
CA ILE A 88 -6.08 3.44 6.72
C ILE A 88 -5.19 2.93 5.58
N GLY A 89 -3.89 2.89 5.83
CA GLY A 89 -2.89 2.50 4.84
C GLY A 89 -2.30 3.70 4.12
N ASP A 90 -1.07 3.54 3.67
CA ASP A 90 -0.32 4.47 2.83
C ASP A 90 0.79 3.69 2.10
N VAL A 91 1.49 4.35 1.18
CA VAL A 91 2.65 3.81 0.47
C VAL A 91 3.79 3.35 1.38
N GLU A 92 3.92 3.92 2.58
CA GLU A 92 4.96 3.54 3.55
C GLU A 92 4.64 2.21 4.23
N ILE A 93 3.36 1.92 4.48
CA ILE A 93 2.90 0.64 5.04
C ILE A 93 3.15 -0.50 4.07
N VAL A 94 3.01 -0.27 2.77
CA VAL A 94 3.16 -1.32 1.74
C VAL A 94 4.51 -1.32 1.04
N ASP A 95 5.48 -0.52 1.51
CA ASP A 95 6.79 -0.40 0.85
C ASP A 95 7.52 -1.75 0.72
N LYS A 96 7.59 -2.55 1.80
CA LYS A 96 8.23 -3.87 1.78
C LYS A 96 7.47 -4.86 0.88
N PRO A 97 6.12 -4.99 0.96
CA PRO A 97 5.34 -5.78 0.00
C PRO A 97 5.55 -5.38 -1.46
N CYS A 98 5.57 -4.08 -1.77
CA CYS A 98 5.76 -3.59 -3.13
C CYS A 98 7.16 -3.92 -3.67
N ARG A 99 8.21 -3.79 -2.85
CA ARG A 99 9.57 -4.24 -3.19
C ARG A 99 9.63 -5.73 -3.46
N ALA A 100 9.02 -6.53 -2.59
CA ALA A 100 8.98 -7.98 -2.74
C ALA A 100 8.23 -8.39 -4.02
N LEU A 101 7.11 -7.74 -4.31
CA LEU A 101 6.32 -7.96 -5.52
C LEU A 101 7.12 -7.58 -6.78
N ALA A 102 7.77 -6.41 -6.79
CA ALA A 102 8.60 -5.97 -7.92
C ALA A 102 9.73 -6.98 -8.20
N LYS A 103 10.45 -7.39 -7.14
CA LYS A 103 11.54 -8.37 -7.26
C LYS A 103 11.04 -9.73 -7.72
N ALA A 104 9.95 -10.25 -7.17
CA ALA A 104 9.45 -11.57 -7.52
C ALA A 104 8.85 -11.63 -8.93
N SER A 105 8.14 -10.58 -9.34
CA SER A 105 7.47 -10.52 -10.66
C SER A 105 8.36 -10.02 -11.79
N GLN A 106 9.48 -9.36 -11.46
CA GLN A 106 10.31 -8.62 -12.43
C GLN A 106 9.52 -7.54 -13.20
N CYS A 107 8.44 -7.03 -12.60
CA CYS A 107 7.65 -5.91 -13.11
C CYS A 107 8.02 -4.61 -12.41
N LEU A 108 7.85 -3.48 -13.11
CA LEU A 108 7.73 -2.17 -12.46
C LEU A 108 6.46 -2.18 -11.62
N VAL A 109 6.56 -1.89 -10.32
CA VAL A 109 5.38 -1.73 -9.45
C VAL A 109 5.15 -0.24 -9.20
N ALA A 110 3.93 0.23 -9.44
CA ALA A 110 3.50 1.60 -9.16
C ALA A 110 2.45 1.58 -8.04
N SER A 111 2.85 1.94 -6.82
CA SER A 111 1.95 2.02 -5.66
C SER A 111 1.29 3.39 -5.61
N VAL A 112 -0.04 3.44 -5.70
CA VAL A 112 -0.82 4.67 -5.77
C VAL A 112 -1.30 5.08 -4.38
N GLU A 113 -0.99 6.31 -3.97
CA GLU A 113 -1.50 6.95 -2.76
C GLU A 113 -2.85 7.62 -3.06
N TYR A 114 -3.90 6.81 -3.10
CA TYR A 114 -5.26 7.29 -3.37
C TYR A 114 -5.84 8.01 -2.14
N ARG A 115 -6.81 8.92 -2.34
CA ARG A 115 -7.43 9.63 -1.22
C ARG A 115 -8.23 8.69 -0.33
N LEU A 116 -8.17 8.91 0.98
CA LEU A 116 -8.84 8.07 1.97
C LEU A 116 -10.20 8.63 2.40
N SER A 117 -11.08 7.72 2.80
CA SER A 117 -12.25 8.00 3.62
C SER A 117 -11.84 8.25 5.07
N PRO A 118 -12.65 9.00 5.85
CA PRO A 118 -13.94 9.61 5.49
C PRO A 118 -13.84 10.94 4.72
N GLU A 119 -12.64 11.51 4.57
CA GLU A 119 -12.41 12.80 3.89
C GLU A 119 -12.82 12.74 2.42
N THR A 120 -12.52 11.63 1.76
CA THR A 120 -12.98 11.30 0.42
C THR A 120 -13.78 10.01 0.45
N LYS A 121 -15.11 10.14 0.44
CA LYS A 121 -16.04 9.01 0.39
C LYS A 121 -16.07 8.36 -1.00
N PHE A 122 -16.59 7.13 -1.06
CA PHE A 122 -16.95 6.50 -2.32
C PHE A 122 -17.79 7.46 -3.21
N PRO A 123 -17.50 7.56 -4.53
CA PRO A 123 -16.55 6.75 -5.31
C PRO A 123 -15.10 7.30 -5.37
N GLY A 124 -14.78 8.40 -4.69
CA GLY A 124 -13.54 9.15 -4.90
C GLY A 124 -12.22 8.34 -4.83
N PRO A 125 -11.99 7.47 -3.82
CA PRO A 125 -10.77 6.65 -3.79
C PRO A 125 -10.65 5.71 -5.01
N VAL A 126 -11.79 5.18 -5.49
CA VAL A 126 -11.83 4.29 -6.66
C VAL A 126 -11.57 5.06 -7.95
N GLU A 127 -12.10 6.28 -8.06
CA GLU A 127 -11.83 7.18 -9.19
C GLU A 127 -10.35 7.57 -9.26
N ASP A 128 -9.69 7.78 -8.11
CA ASP A 128 -8.25 8.03 -8.05
C ASP A 128 -7.45 6.83 -8.58
N CYS A 129 -7.78 5.62 -8.10
CA CYS A 129 -7.16 4.39 -8.57
C CYS A 129 -7.31 4.22 -10.08
N TYR A 130 -8.52 4.43 -10.60
CA TYR A 130 -8.79 4.32 -12.03
C TYR A 130 -8.03 5.36 -12.86
N ALA A 131 -8.01 6.63 -12.41
CA ALA A 131 -7.29 7.70 -13.10
C ALA A 131 -5.78 7.43 -13.13
N ALA A 132 -5.20 6.98 -12.01
CA ALA A 132 -3.79 6.62 -11.94
C ALA A 132 -3.47 5.44 -12.87
N THR A 133 -4.27 4.37 -12.86
CA THR A 133 -4.06 3.23 -13.78
C THR A 133 -4.10 3.66 -15.24
N ARG A 134 -5.09 4.45 -15.62
CA ARG A 134 -5.21 4.94 -17.00
C ARG A 134 -4.00 5.75 -17.42
N TRP A 135 -3.61 6.72 -16.59
CA TRP A 135 -2.47 7.57 -16.90
C TRP A 135 -1.19 6.76 -17.01
N LEU A 136 -0.94 5.83 -16.09
CA LEU A 136 0.24 4.98 -16.11
C LEU A 136 0.26 4.05 -17.33
N ALA A 137 -0.87 3.46 -17.70
CA ALA A 137 -0.95 2.59 -18.87
C ALA A 137 -0.68 3.33 -20.20
N GLU A 138 -1.05 4.60 -20.28
CA GLU A 138 -0.78 5.46 -21.45
C GLU A 138 0.69 5.95 -21.52
N HIS A 139 1.47 5.81 -20.43
CA HIS A 139 2.84 6.33 -20.29
C HIS A 139 3.87 5.28 -19.82
N ALA A 140 3.55 3.98 -19.89
CA ALA A 140 4.41 2.86 -19.50
C ALA A 140 5.40 2.44 -20.60
#